data_AF-A0A060CQQ9-F1
#
_entry.id   AF-A0A060CQQ9-F1
#
_cell.length_a   1.000
_cell.length_b   1.000
_cell.length_c   1.000
_cell.angle_alpha   90.00
_cell.angle_beta   90.00
_cell.angle_gamma   90.00
#
_symmetry.space_group_name_H-M   'P 1'
#
loop_
_entity.id
_entity.type
_entity.pdbx_description
1 polymer ?
#
loop_
_entity_poly.entity_id
_entity_poly.type
_entity_poly.pdbx_seq_one_letter_code
_entity_poly.pdbx_strand_id
1 'polypeptide(L)'
;MVAAATTSLPEDPGGVRNWDYRYVWLRDAALTLSALMGHGFQTEASGWRDWLLRAIAGDPADVQIMYGLAGERHLPESELDSLPGYLGAHPVRVGNAA
;
A
#
# COMPACT_ATOMS: atom_id res chain seq x y z
N MET A 1 -0.59 -0.58 -8.43
CA MET A 1 0.66 -1.10 -7.84
C MET A 1 0.58 -0.87 -6.35
N VAL A 2 0.96 -1.85 -5.52
CA VAL A 2 0.88 -1.80 -4.06
C VAL A 2 2.29 -1.87 -3.46
N ALA A 3 2.45 -1.49 -2.20
CA ALA A 3 3.75 -1.56 -1.51
C ALA A 3 4.29 -3.00 -1.47
N ALA A 4 3.44 -3.98 -1.14
CA ALA A 4 3.72 -5.41 -1.32
C ALA A 4 2.43 -6.23 -1.43
N ALA A 5 2.51 -7.41 -2.04
CA ALA A 5 1.40 -8.36 -2.12
C ALA A 5 1.24 -9.21 -0.85
N THR A 6 1.52 -8.62 0.31
CA THR A 6 1.53 -9.29 1.62
C THR A 6 0.72 -8.51 2.64
N THR A 7 0.18 -9.23 3.61
CA THR A 7 -0.45 -8.66 4.79
C THR A 7 -0.04 -9.48 6.00
N SER A 8 0.13 -8.84 7.15
CA SER A 8 0.43 -9.52 8.42
C SER A 8 1.68 -10.39 8.40
N LEU A 9 2.59 -10.15 7.46
CA LEU A 9 3.90 -10.79 7.46
C LEU A 9 4.82 -9.96 8.37
N PRO A 10 5.46 -10.57 9.39
CA PRO A 10 6.28 -9.82 10.32
C PRO A 10 7.54 -9.28 9.66
N GLU A 11 7.86 -8.01 9.91
CA GLU A 11 9.16 -7.42 9.53
C GLU A 11 10.34 -8.16 10.19
N ASP A 12 10.15 -8.63 11.42
CA ASP A 12 11.11 -9.43 12.18
C ASP A 12 10.40 -10.61 12.87
N PRO A 13 10.99 -11.82 12.92
CA PRO A 13 10.39 -12.95 13.63
C PRO A 13 10.01 -12.62 15.08
N GLY A 14 8.73 -12.82 15.43
CA GLY A 14 8.19 -12.51 16.76
C GLY A 14 7.90 -11.02 17.00
N GLY A 15 8.12 -10.15 16.01
CA GLY A 15 7.76 -8.74 16.06
C GLY A 15 6.26 -8.48 15.90
N VAL A 16 5.86 -7.25 16.20
CA VAL A 16 4.46 -6.77 16.09
C VAL A 16 4.19 -5.95 14.84
N ARG A 17 5.22 -5.68 14.04
CA ARG A 17 5.17 -4.89 12.81
C ARG A 17 4.70 -5.77 11.66
N ASN A 18 3.42 -6.14 11.73
CA ASN A 18 2.77 -7.09 10.83
C ASN A 18 1.70 -6.35 10.03
N TRP A 19 2.11 -5.30 9.30
CA TRP A 19 1.17 -4.41 8.61
C TRP A 19 0.55 -5.07 7.37
N ASP A 20 -0.57 -4.52 6.93
CA ASP A 20 -1.12 -4.81 5.60
C ASP A 20 -0.47 -3.88 4.57
N TYR A 21 0.34 -4.44 3.67
CA TYR A 21 1.09 -3.70 2.65
C TYR A 21 0.38 -3.66 1.29
N ARG A 22 -0.86 -4.15 1.21
CA ARG A 22 -1.62 -4.24 -0.05
C ARG A 22 -2.23 -2.91 -0.51
N TYR A 23 -1.69 -1.79 -0.03
CA TYR A 23 -2.11 -0.43 -0.36
C TYR A 23 -1.08 0.28 -1.24
N VAL A 24 -1.52 1.33 -1.93
CA VAL A 24 -0.66 2.16 -2.77
C VAL A 24 -0.08 3.29 -1.92
N TRP A 25 1.17 3.15 -1.49
CA TRP A 25 1.93 4.24 -0.87
C TRP A 25 2.54 5.14 -1.94
N LEU A 26 2.28 6.45 -1.89
CA LEU A 26 2.76 7.38 -2.91
C LEU A 26 4.29 7.42 -3.02
N ARG A 27 5.00 7.28 -1.90
CA ARG A 27 6.46 7.21 -1.86
C ARG A 27 6.98 6.01 -2.64
N ASP A 28 6.50 4.81 -2.30
CA ASP A 28 6.98 3.57 -2.91
C ASP A 28 6.62 3.55 -4.40
N ALA A 29 5.49 4.17 -4.74
CA ALA A 29 5.10 4.33 -6.12
C ALA A 29 6.01 5.26 -6.93
N ALA A 30 6.42 6.40 -6.39
CA ALA A 30 7.37 7.29 -7.03
C ALA A 30 8.72 6.60 -7.32
N LEU A 31 9.20 5.77 -6.39
CA LEU A 31 10.44 4.99 -6.57
C LEU A 31 10.31 3.97 -7.70
N THR A 32 9.23 3.18 -7.72
CA THR A 32 9.03 2.19 -8.78
C THR A 32 8.81 2.84 -10.15
N LEU A 33 8.12 3.98 -10.23
CA LEU A 33 7.98 4.72 -11.49
C LEU A 33 9.32 5.21 -12.03
N SER A 34 10.19 5.68 -11.15
CA SER A 34 11.54 6.12 -11.55
C SER A 34 12.31 4.96 -12.18
N ALA A 35 12.21 3.75 -11.63
CA ALA A 35 12.79 2.55 -12.22
C ALA A 35 12.13 2.17 -13.55
N LEU A 36 10.81 2.16 -13.63
CA LEU A 36 10.06 1.85 -14.86
C LEU A 36 10.44 2.80 -16.01
N MET A 37 10.49 4.11 -15.75
CA MET A 37 10.90 5.11 -16.73
C MET A 37 12.35 4.91 -17.17
N GLY A 38 13.26 4.60 -16.24
CA GLY A 38 14.66 4.31 -16.54
C GLY A 38 14.87 3.09 -17.44
N HIS A 39 13.92 2.16 -17.46
CA HIS A 39 13.96 0.95 -18.30
C HIS A 39 13.00 0.99 -19.51
N GLY A 40 12.40 2.15 -19.81
CA GLY A 40 11.57 2.34 -21.01
C GLY A 40 10.10 1.93 -20.89
N PHE A 41 9.62 1.60 -19.69
CA PHE A 41 8.21 1.24 -19.41
C PHE A 41 7.30 2.48 -19.30
N GLN A 42 7.20 3.24 -20.40
CA GLN A 42 6.47 4.51 -20.43
C GLN A 42 4.95 4.33 -20.36
N THR A 43 4.42 3.23 -20.89
CA THR A 43 2.98 2.92 -20.88
C THR A 43 2.50 2.69 -19.46
N GLU A 44 3.23 1.90 -18.69
CA GLU A 44 2.97 1.60 -17.28
C GLU A 44 3.06 2.87 -16.43
N ALA A 45 4.09 3.69 -16.66
CA ALA A 45 4.25 4.98 -15.97
C ALA A 45 3.09 5.93 -16.27
N SER A 46 2.64 6.00 -17.53
CA SER A 46 1.48 6.82 -17.93
C SER A 46 0.19 6.32 -17.30
N GLY A 47 -0.05 5.01 -17.31
CA GLY A 47 -1.23 4.40 -16.68
C GLY A 47 -1.29 4.65 -15.18
N TRP A 48 -0.13 4.63 -14.50
CA TRP A 48 -0.05 4.97 -13.08
C TRP A 48 -0.32 6.46 -12.83
N ARG A 49 0.26 7.36 -13.65
CA ARG A 49 -0.01 8.80 -13.54
C ARG A 49 -1.52 9.08 -13.65
N ASP A 50 -2.17 8.46 -14.62
CA ASP A 50 -3.61 8.65 -14.83
C ASP A 50 -4.41 8.07 -13.65
N TRP A 51 -3.96 6.97 -13.05
CA TRP A 51 -4.52 6.46 -11.79
C TRP A 51 -4.34 7.46 -10.64
N LEU A 52 -3.15 8.05 -10.47
CA LEU A 52 -2.88 9.02 -9.41
C LEU A 52 -3.82 10.21 -9.53
N LEU A 53 -3.91 10.81 -10.73
CA LEU A 53 -4.77 11.96 -10.99
C LEU A 53 -6.24 11.67 -10.65
N ARG A 54 -6.72 10.44 -10.85
CA ARG A 54 -8.06 10.04 -10.44
C ARG A 54 -8.17 9.86 -8.92
N ALA A 55 -7.19 9.22 -8.28
CA ALA A 55 -7.20 8.96 -6.83
C ALA A 55 -7.14 10.27 -6.01
N ILE A 56 -6.32 11.23 -6.45
CA ILE A 56 -6.12 12.52 -5.79
C ILE A 56 -7.07 13.62 -6.28
N ALA A 57 -7.97 13.33 -7.20
CA ALA A 57 -8.89 14.33 -7.75
C ALA A 57 -9.61 15.09 -6.62
N GLY A 58 -9.67 16.42 -6.73
CA GLY A 58 -10.21 17.30 -5.69
C GLY A 58 -9.19 18.35 -5.24
N ASP A 59 -9.23 18.71 -3.95
CA ASP A 59 -8.30 19.68 -3.36
C ASP A 59 -6.91 19.04 -3.15
N PRO A 60 -5.82 19.66 -3.62
CA PRO A 60 -4.46 19.23 -3.30
C PRO A 60 -4.16 19.08 -1.80
N ALA A 61 -4.87 19.82 -0.94
CA ALA A 61 -4.75 19.70 0.51
C ALA A 61 -5.26 18.33 1.04
N ASP A 62 -6.10 17.63 0.28
CA ASP A 62 -6.69 16.34 0.66
C ASP A 62 -5.88 15.12 0.19
N VAL A 63 -4.65 15.33 -0.30
CA VAL A 63 -3.76 14.25 -0.72
C VAL A 63 -3.32 13.44 0.51
N GLN A 64 -3.70 12.17 0.54
CA GLN A 64 -3.25 11.19 1.52
C GLN A 64 -1.93 10.54 1.13
N ILE A 65 -1.21 10.00 2.13
CA ILE A 65 0.06 9.29 1.91
C ILE A 65 -0.15 7.92 1.23
N MET A 66 -1.34 7.34 1.37
CA MET A 66 -1.68 6.04 0.83
C MET A 66 -3.14 5.95 0.38
N TYR A 67 -3.42 5.00 -0.51
CA TYR A 67 -4.76 4.72 -1.05
C TYR A 67 -4.99 3.22 -1.23
N GLY A 68 -6.25 2.83 -1.32
CA GLY A 68 -6.66 1.52 -1.84
C GLY A 68 -6.35 1.37 -3.33
N LEU A 69 -6.41 0.15 -3.84
CA LEU A 69 -6.02 -0.16 -5.23
C LEU A 69 -6.89 0.58 -6.26
N ALA A 70 -8.17 0.82 -5.96
CA ALA A 70 -9.07 1.57 -6.82
C ALA A 70 -9.09 3.08 -6.47
N GLY A 71 -8.22 3.54 -5.56
CA GLY A 71 -8.16 4.94 -5.11
C GLY A 71 -8.99 5.21 -3.84
N GLU A 72 -9.39 4.15 -3.11
CA GLU A 72 -10.12 4.29 -1.85
C GLU A 72 -9.31 5.07 -0.82
N ARG A 73 -9.97 6.00 -0.12
CA ARG A 73 -9.35 6.88 0.90
C ARG A 73 -9.60 6.43 2.33
N HIS A 74 -10.54 5.50 2.52
CA HIS A 74 -10.91 4.98 3.83
C HIS A 74 -10.39 3.55 3.95
N LEU A 75 -9.34 3.37 4.75
CA LEU A 75 -8.60 2.12 4.90
C LEU A 75 -8.65 1.65 6.36
N PRO A 76 -9.84 1.31 6.89
CA PRO A 76 -10.00 1.01 8.30
C PRO A 76 -9.13 -0.17 8.71
N GLU A 77 -8.32 0.03 9.76
CA GLU A 77 -7.47 -1.00 10.31
C GLU A 77 -8.20 -1.81 11.38
N SER A 78 -8.05 -3.14 11.34
CA SER A 78 -8.54 -4.05 12.37
C SER A 78 -7.60 -5.25 12.57
N GLU A 79 -7.66 -5.81 13.77
CA GLU A 79 -6.94 -7.03 14.14
C GLU A 79 -7.87 -8.25 14.02
N LEU A 80 -7.32 -9.37 13.55
CA LEU A 80 -8.03 -10.63 13.32
C LEU A 80 -7.53 -11.71 14.29
N ASP A 81 -8.03 -11.67 15.53
CA ASP A 81 -7.61 -12.58 16.62
C ASP A 81 -7.90 -14.06 16.35
N SER A 82 -8.81 -14.36 15.42
CA SER A 82 -9.17 -15.73 15.05
C SER A 82 -8.13 -16.42 14.14
N LEU A 83 -7.21 -15.65 13.55
CA LEU A 83 -6.20 -16.19 12.64
C LEU A 83 -4.89 -16.46 13.39
N PRO A 84 -4.23 -17.61 13.13
CA PRO A 84 -3.02 -17.99 13.85
C PRO A 84 -1.77 -17.18 13.47
N GLY A 85 -1.85 -16.34 12.43
CA GLY A 85 -0.71 -15.58 11.93
C GLY A 85 0.38 -16.42 11.24
N TYR A 86 1.27 -15.75 10.51
CA TYR A 86 2.39 -16.42 9.86
C TYR A 86 3.39 -16.92 10.90
N LEU A 87 3.61 -18.24 10.98
CA LEU A 87 4.46 -18.88 11.99
C LEU A 87 4.11 -18.49 13.45
N GLY A 88 2.82 -18.23 13.73
CA GLY A 88 2.37 -17.80 15.06
C GLY A 88 2.61 -16.30 15.35
N ALA A 89 2.95 -15.49 14.33
CA ALA A 89 3.16 -14.07 14.50
C ALA A 89 1.85 -13.32 14.73
N HIS A 90 1.84 -12.45 15.74
CA HIS A 90 0.71 -11.60 16.09
C HIS A 90 1.18 -10.15 16.29
N PRO A 91 0.30 -9.16 16.04
CA PRO A 91 -1.09 -9.29 15.61
C PRO A 91 -1.23 -9.63 14.12
N VAL A 92 -2.39 -10.15 13.72
CA VAL A 92 -2.79 -10.26 12.31
C VAL A 92 -3.66 -9.04 12.01
N ARG A 93 -3.20 -8.15 11.13
CA ARG A 93 -3.87 -6.89 10.76
C ARG A 93 -4.42 -6.95 9.34
N VAL A 94 -5.54 -6.27 9.13
CA VAL A 94 -6.03 -5.88 7.81
C VAL A 94 -6.37 -4.39 7.85
N GLY A 95 -6.24 -3.69 6.71
CA GLY A 95 -6.34 -2.23 6.75
C GLY A 95 -5.01 -1.56 7.09
N ASN A 96 -5.00 -0.23 7.07
CA ASN A 96 -3.81 0.53 7.39
C ASN A 96 -4.19 1.95 7.83
N ALA A 97 -3.88 2.26 9.09
CA ALA A 97 -4.27 3.54 9.72
C ALA A 97 -3.14 4.59 9.76
N ALA A 98 -2.04 4.39 9.01
CA ALA A 98 -0.93 5.35 8.97
C ALA A 98 -1.25 6.66 8.23
#